data_AF-A0A520DXR2-F1
#
_entry.id   AF-A0A520DXR2-F1
#
_cell.length_a   1.000
_cell.length_b   1.000
_cell.length_c   1.000
_cell.angle_alpha   90.00
_cell.angle_beta   90.00
_cell.angle_gamma   90.00
#
_symmetry.space_group_name_H-M   'P 1'
#
loop_
_entity.id
_entity.type
_entity.pdbx_description
1 polymer ?
#
loop_
_entity_poly.entity_id
_entity_poly.type
_entity_poly.pdbx_seq_one_letter_code
_entity_poly.pdbx_strand_id
1 'polypeptide(L)'
;MKSTFSKILLFFLLCAFSLKLNAQQNENAKPWVFWYWVQAGVSKKGITADLVAMKSNGIGGAYLMTIKGGKSSNPSLYEEPVEQLTPEWWQMVKFAMDEAKRLDLKLGMHVSDGFALAGGPWITPELSMQKVVSSKITINASDTKIKLPQPETKENYYKDIAVYAYPSPVGSNQSTQTIIPKITTSNGVDASGLIKPGNKQNFGSSEALFIQYEFDKPFTCTVSWDRLATSVTTSVSVSAASSTRGTART
;
A
#
# COMPACT_ATOMS: atom_id res chain seq x y z
N MET A 1 -5.16 -41.24 68.18
CA MET A 1 -6.21 -40.97 67.15
C MET A 1 -6.69 -39.51 67.07
N LYS A 2 -6.43 -38.61 68.05
CA LYS A 2 -6.94 -37.21 68.01
C LYS A 2 -6.12 -36.22 67.14
N SER A 3 -4.83 -36.49 66.89
CA SER A 3 -3.92 -35.57 66.19
C SER A 3 -4.11 -35.53 64.67
N THR A 4 -4.47 -36.64 64.05
CA THR A 4 -4.67 -36.75 62.59
C THR A 4 -5.97 -36.08 62.12
N PHE A 5 -7.02 -36.09 62.94
CA PHE A 5 -8.31 -35.47 62.61
C PHE A 5 -8.23 -33.93 62.57
N SER A 6 -7.46 -33.33 63.49
CA SER A 6 -7.24 -31.88 63.54
C SER A 6 -6.45 -31.36 62.33
N LYS A 7 -5.46 -32.13 61.83
CA LYS A 7 -4.68 -31.75 60.65
C LYS A 7 -5.49 -31.82 59.35
N ILE A 8 -6.40 -32.80 59.24
CA ILE A 8 -7.30 -32.93 58.09
C ILE A 8 -8.33 -31.79 58.07
N LEU A 9 -8.88 -31.42 59.23
CA LEU A 9 -9.81 -30.30 59.34
C LEU A 9 -9.15 -28.95 59.02
N LEU A 10 -7.89 -28.74 59.45
CA LEU A 10 -7.13 -27.52 59.14
C LEU A 10 -6.76 -27.43 57.66
N PHE A 11 -6.48 -28.56 57.01
CA PHE A 11 -6.21 -28.63 55.56
C PHE A 11 -7.46 -28.34 54.73
N PHE A 12 -8.62 -28.87 55.13
CA PHE A 12 -9.90 -28.53 54.49
C PHE A 12 -10.31 -27.08 54.70
N LEU A 13 -10.02 -26.48 55.87
CA LEU A 13 -10.24 -25.05 56.10
C LEU A 13 -9.33 -24.17 55.23
N LEU A 14 -8.08 -24.58 55.01
CA LEU A 14 -7.13 -23.89 54.11
C LEU A 14 -7.55 -24.00 52.63
N CYS A 15 -8.09 -25.15 52.21
CA CYS A 15 -8.63 -25.33 50.86
C CYS A 15 -9.97 -24.60 50.65
N ALA A 16 -10.82 -24.48 51.67
CA ALA A 16 -12.04 -23.67 51.62
C ALA A 16 -11.72 -22.16 51.55
N PHE A 17 -10.57 -21.74 52.10
CA PHE A 17 -9.94 -20.45 51.84
C PHE A 17 -9.11 -20.48 50.55
N SER A 18 -9.67 -21.04 49.47
CA SER A 18 -9.20 -20.74 48.13
C SER A 18 -9.43 -19.26 47.90
N LEU A 19 -8.43 -18.43 48.20
CA LEU A 19 -8.34 -17.06 47.72
C LEU A 19 -8.57 -17.14 46.21
N LYS A 20 -9.79 -16.79 45.77
CA LYS A 20 -9.97 -16.33 44.41
C LYS A 20 -9.11 -15.08 44.35
N LEU A 21 -7.88 -15.24 43.85
CA LEU A 21 -7.05 -14.16 43.36
C LEU A 21 -7.86 -13.50 42.24
N ASN A 22 -8.76 -12.60 42.63
CA ASN A 22 -9.24 -11.58 41.74
C ASN A 22 -8.01 -10.72 41.48
N ALA A 23 -7.28 -11.06 40.42
CA ALA A 23 -6.33 -10.14 39.82
C ALA A 23 -7.03 -8.78 39.74
N GLN A 24 -6.36 -7.73 40.20
CA GLN A 24 -6.94 -6.39 40.25
C GLN A 24 -7.54 -6.06 38.89
N GLN A 25 -8.87 -5.99 38.82
CA GLN A 25 -9.61 -5.71 37.61
C GLN A 25 -9.32 -4.25 37.24
N ASN A 26 -8.31 -4.05 36.42
CA ASN A 26 -8.00 -2.74 35.86
C ASN A 26 -8.80 -2.60 34.57
N GLU A 27 -9.73 -1.66 34.53
CA GLU A 27 -10.52 -1.35 33.33
C GLU A 27 -9.62 -1.02 32.12
N ASN A 28 -8.44 -0.43 32.37
CA ASN A 28 -7.45 -0.14 31.32
C ASN A 28 -6.70 -1.38 30.80
N ALA A 29 -6.85 -2.54 31.44
CA ALA A 29 -6.25 -3.79 31.00
C ALA A 29 -7.19 -4.64 30.12
N LYS A 30 -8.45 -4.23 29.96
CA LYS A 30 -9.40 -4.95 29.10
C LYS A 30 -8.99 -4.81 27.63
N PRO A 31 -9.03 -5.89 26.83
CA PRO A 31 -8.74 -5.82 25.42
C PRO A 31 -9.79 -5.00 24.68
N TRP A 32 -9.39 -4.46 23.53
CA TRP A 32 -10.26 -3.78 22.59
C TRP A 32 -10.27 -4.52 21.25
N VAL A 33 -11.29 -4.26 20.44
CA VAL A 33 -11.46 -4.90 19.13
C VAL A 33 -11.64 -3.87 18.02
N PHE A 34 -11.28 -4.26 16.81
CA PHE A 34 -11.79 -3.59 15.61
C PHE A 34 -13.22 -4.06 15.35
N TRP A 35 -14.13 -3.11 15.16
CA TRP A 35 -15.51 -3.40 14.85
C TRP A 35 -15.86 -2.81 13.50
N TYR A 36 -15.90 -3.68 12.49
CA TYR A 36 -16.09 -3.30 11.10
C TYR A 36 -17.56 -3.40 10.70
N TRP A 37 -18.11 -2.29 10.24
CA TRP A 37 -19.38 -2.28 9.51
C TRP A 37 -19.06 -2.47 8.03
N VAL A 38 -19.29 -3.69 7.54
CA VAL A 38 -18.86 -4.12 6.21
C VAL A 38 -19.98 -3.85 5.20
N GLN A 39 -19.64 -3.20 4.08
CA GLN A 39 -20.51 -2.90 2.95
C GLN A 39 -21.85 -2.26 3.36
N ALA A 40 -21.78 -1.23 4.22
CA ALA A 40 -22.94 -0.52 4.75
C ALA A 40 -23.97 -1.41 5.50
N GLY A 41 -23.61 -2.64 5.86
CA GLY A 41 -24.48 -3.55 6.60
C GLY A 41 -24.50 -3.24 8.09
N VAL A 42 -25.51 -2.51 8.54
CA VAL A 42 -25.67 -2.17 9.95
C VAL A 42 -27.16 -2.10 10.33
N SER A 43 -27.49 -2.58 11.53
CA SER A 43 -28.83 -2.45 12.11
C SER A 43 -28.75 -2.19 13.60
N LYS A 44 -29.75 -1.51 14.18
CA LYS A 44 -29.83 -1.28 15.63
C LYS A 44 -29.79 -2.59 16.43
N LYS A 45 -30.49 -3.62 15.95
CA LYS A 45 -30.50 -4.95 16.58
C LYS A 45 -29.10 -5.57 16.60
N GLY A 46 -28.38 -5.50 15.47
CA GLY A 46 -27.00 -5.96 15.37
C GLY A 46 -26.05 -5.20 16.31
N ILE A 47 -26.15 -3.86 16.32
CA ILE A 47 -25.35 -3.00 17.20
C ILE A 47 -25.53 -3.38 18.68
N THR A 48 -26.78 -3.52 19.15
CA THR A 48 -27.04 -3.91 20.54
C THR A 48 -26.50 -5.31 20.83
N ALA A 49 -26.70 -6.27 19.92
CA ALA A 49 -26.21 -7.63 20.11
C ALA A 49 -24.68 -7.69 20.20
N ASP A 50 -23.98 -6.98 19.31
CA ASP A 50 -22.52 -6.91 19.27
C ASP A 50 -21.96 -6.30 20.55
N LEU A 51 -22.47 -5.13 20.97
CA LEU A 51 -21.96 -4.44 22.15
C LEU A 51 -22.29 -5.19 23.45
N VAL A 52 -23.46 -5.84 23.55
CA VAL A 52 -23.79 -6.72 24.69
C VAL A 52 -22.84 -7.91 24.74
N ALA A 53 -22.54 -8.52 23.59
CA ALA A 53 -21.58 -9.62 23.50
C ALA A 53 -20.16 -9.18 23.86
N MET A 54 -19.73 -7.99 23.44
CA MET A 54 -18.45 -7.42 23.84
C MET A 54 -18.36 -7.27 25.36
N LYS A 55 -19.38 -6.65 25.98
CA LYS A 55 -19.40 -6.44 27.43
C LYS A 55 -19.40 -7.76 28.20
N SER A 56 -20.20 -8.74 27.78
CA SER A 56 -20.29 -10.04 28.47
C SER A 56 -19.00 -10.86 28.37
N ASN A 57 -18.18 -10.64 27.35
CA ASN A 57 -16.89 -11.29 27.15
C ASN A 57 -15.70 -10.47 27.69
N GLY A 58 -15.94 -9.40 28.45
CA GLY A 58 -14.88 -8.63 29.11
C GLY A 58 -14.09 -7.70 28.18
N ILE A 59 -14.60 -7.38 26.98
CA ILE A 59 -14.02 -6.36 26.09
C ILE A 59 -14.29 -4.97 26.70
N GLY A 60 -13.28 -4.09 26.68
CA GLY A 60 -13.34 -2.74 27.24
C GLY A 60 -13.82 -1.67 26.25
N GLY A 61 -13.68 -1.93 24.96
CA GLY A 61 -14.07 -0.99 23.92
C GLY A 61 -13.83 -1.50 22.51
N ALA A 62 -14.19 -0.68 21.53
CA ALA A 62 -14.03 -1.00 20.12
C ALA A 62 -13.65 0.23 19.28
N TYR A 63 -12.89 -0.02 18.21
CA TYR A 63 -12.70 0.94 17.13
C TYR A 63 -13.75 0.71 16.05
N LEU A 64 -14.73 1.61 15.96
CA LEU A 64 -15.76 1.58 14.95
C LEU A 64 -15.17 2.09 13.64
N MET A 65 -15.19 1.24 12.62
CA MET A 65 -14.71 1.55 11.28
C MET A 65 -15.67 0.98 10.24
N THR A 66 -15.90 1.72 9.18
CA THR A 66 -16.74 1.29 8.06
C THR A 66 -15.85 0.80 6.93
N ILE A 67 -16.21 -0.32 6.31
CA ILE A 67 -15.43 -0.96 5.25
C ILE A 67 -16.32 -1.12 4.03
N LYS A 68 -16.09 -0.26 3.02
CA LYS A 68 -16.84 -0.24 1.75
C LYS A 68 -18.32 0.15 1.92
N GLY A 69 -18.93 0.68 0.86
CA GLY A 69 -20.38 1.01 0.82
C GLY A 69 -21.23 -0.16 0.34
N GLY A 70 -22.55 -0.03 0.38
CA GLY A 70 -23.52 -1.06 -0.02
C GLY A 70 -23.43 -1.44 -1.50
N LYS A 71 -23.00 -0.49 -2.35
CA LYS A 71 -22.78 -0.70 -3.79
C LYS A 71 -21.45 -1.37 -4.15
N SER A 72 -20.71 -1.87 -3.16
CA SER A 72 -19.37 -2.44 -3.40
C SER A 72 -19.39 -3.90 -3.87
N SER A 73 -20.57 -4.53 -3.88
CA SER A 73 -20.83 -5.84 -4.49
C SER A 73 -22.04 -5.74 -5.41
N ASN A 74 -22.12 -6.61 -6.41
CA ASN A 74 -23.27 -6.73 -7.30
C ASN A 74 -23.67 -8.21 -7.44
N PRO A 75 -24.82 -8.65 -6.89
CA PRO A 75 -25.81 -7.84 -6.17
C PRO A 75 -25.32 -7.36 -4.78
N SER A 76 -26.05 -6.41 -4.18
CA SER A 76 -25.78 -5.94 -2.81
C SER A 76 -25.85 -7.11 -1.81
N LEU A 77 -24.99 -7.09 -0.79
CA LEU A 77 -25.01 -8.10 0.28
C LEU A 77 -26.16 -7.91 1.27
N TYR A 78 -26.67 -6.69 1.39
CA TYR A 78 -27.75 -6.32 2.31
C TYR A 78 -28.89 -5.68 1.55
N GLU A 79 -30.12 -5.98 1.97
CA GLU A 79 -31.34 -5.42 1.37
C GLU A 79 -31.42 -3.89 1.59
N GLU A 80 -31.12 -3.45 2.82
CA GLU A 80 -31.20 -2.05 3.25
C GLU A 80 -29.82 -1.58 3.74
N PRO A 81 -28.87 -1.29 2.83
CA PRO A 81 -27.55 -0.79 3.21
C PRO A 81 -27.65 0.66 3.72
N VAL A 82 -26.98 0.95 4.84
CA VAL A 82 -26.92 2.28 5.46
C VAL A 82 -25.60 2.94 5.08
N GLU A 83 -25.60 3.65 3.95
CA GLU A 83 -24.39 4.22 3.33
C GLU A 83 -23.71 5.29 4.21
N GLN A 84 -22.38 5.30 4.21
CA GLN A 84 -21.58 6.23 5.01
C GLN A 84 -21.93 7.70 4.73
N LEU A 85 -21.88 8.51 5.79
CA LEU A 85 -22.17 9.95 5.79
C LEU A 85 -23.62 10.36 5.48
N THR A 86 -24.55 9.43 5.22
CA THR A 86 -25.97 9.76 5.14
C THR A 86 -26.56 10.07 6.53
N PRO A 87 -27.71 10.77 6.61
CA PRO A 87 -28.40 10.99 7.88
C PRO A 87 -28.70 9.69 8.64
N GLU A 88 -29.09 8.63 7.93
CA GLU A 88 -29.39 7.32 8.51
C GLU A 88 -28.15 6.67 9.12
N TRP A 89 -26.99 6.80 8.47
CA TRP A 89 -25.72 6.31 9.01
C TRP A 89 -25.32 7.05 10.29
N TRP A 90 -25.47 8.38 10.31
CA TRP A 90 -25.23 9.16 11.52
C TRP A 90 -26.17 8.78 12.67
N GLN A 91 -27.42 8.40 12.37
CA GLN A 91 -28.33 7.84 13.39
C GLN A 91 -27.84 6.50 13.94
N MET A 92 -27.26 5.63 13.10
CA MET A 92 -26.67 4.36 13.56
C MET A 92 -25.42 4.59 14.41
N VAL A 93 -24.54 5.52 14.02
CA VAL A 93 -23.36 5.89 14.81
C VAL A 93 -23.79 6.45 16.17
N LYS A 94 -24.78 7.35 16.20
CA LYS A 94 -25.34 7.87 17.45
C LYS A 94 -25.88 6.75 18.33
N PHE A 95 -26.66 5.84 17.75
CA PHE A 95 -27.23 4.70 18.47
C PHE A 95 -26.13 3.80 19.07
N ALA A 96 -25.06 3.52 18.32
CA ALA A 96 -23.91 2.76 18.82
C ALA A 96 -23.21 3.45 20.00
N MET A 97 -23.04 4.78 19.94
CA MET A 97 -22.46 5.57 21.03
C MET A 97 -23.35 5.57 22.28
N ASP A 98 -24.66 5.68 22.11
CA ASP A 98 -25.63 5.61 23.22
C ASP A 98 -25.61 4.21 23.88
N GLU A 99 -25.58 3.14 23.09
CA GLU A 99 -25.51 1.76 23.59
C GLU A 99 -24.17 1.46 24.28
N ALA A 100 -23.05 1.92 23.72
CA ALA A 100 -21.75 1.79 24.35
C ALA A 100 -21.71 2.52 25.70
N LYS A 101 -22.28 3.74 25.77
CA LYS A 101 -22.43 4.47 27.04
C LYS A 101 -23.28 3.70 28.05
N ARG A 102 -24.41 3.11 27.63
CA ARG A 102 -25.28 2.30 28.49
C ARG A 102 -24.55 1.08 29.07
N LEU A 103 -23.64 0.49 28.31
CA LEU A 103 -22.88 -0.72 28.69
C LEU A 103 -21.53 -0.40 29.35
N ASP A 104 -21.18 0.87 29.51
CA ASP A 104 -19.85 1.34 29.90
C ASP A 104 -18.74 0.66 29.06
N LEU A 105 -18.86 0.82 27.74
CA LEU A 105 -17.84 0.53 26.75
C LEU A 105 -17.32 1.84 26.17
N LYS A 106 -16.05 1.87 25.75
CA LYS A 106 -15.46 3.01 25.07
C LYS A 106 -15.42 2.77 23.57
N LEU A 107 -15.68 3.79 22.77
CA LEU A 107 -15.60 3.73 21.32
C LEU A 107 -14.54 4.71 20.80
N GLY A 108 -13.72 4.23 19.88
CA GLY A 108 -12.87 5.06 19.02
C GLY A 108 -13.38 5.01 17.58
N MET A 109 -13.07 6.02 16.79
CA MET A 109 -13.32 6.04 15.35
C MET A 109 -12.04 6.35 14.60
N HIS A 110 -11.90 5.78 13.41
CA HIS A 110 -10.80 6.13 12.51
C HIS A 110 -11.02 7.53 11.91
N VAL A 111 -9.92 8.19 11.50
CA VAL A 111 -9.95 9.59 11.02
C VAL A 111 -10.55 9.75 9.63
N SER A 112 -10.72 8.66 8.90
CA SER A 112 -11.40 8.60 7.61
C SER A 112 -12.27 7.36 7.52
N ASP A 113 -13.20 7.33 6.55
CA ASP A 113 -13.84 6.08 6.15
C ASP A 113 -12.80 5.07 5.65
N GLY A 114 -13.08 3.77 5.80
CA GLY A 114 -12.15 2.69 5.49
C GLY A 114 -11.11 2.40 6.57
N PHE A 115 -10.12 1.57 6.20
CA PHE A 115 -9.07 1.13 7.12
C PHE A 115 -7.82 2.02 7.16
N ALA A 116 -7.60 2.82 6.12
CA ALA A 116 -6.50 3.76 6.01
C ALA A 116 -6.75 4.74 4.84
N LEU A 117 -6.20 5.96 4.81
CA LEU A 117 -5.37 6.60 5.84
C LEU A 117 -5.97 7.95 6.26
N ALA A 118 -6.12 8.88 5.32
CA ALA A 118 -6.65 10.23 5.57
C ALA A 118 -7.29 10.81 4.29
N GLY A 119 -8.16 10.02 3.64
CA GLY A 119 -8.85 10.42 2.43
C GLY A 119 -10.26 10.94 2.69
N GLY A 120 -10.81 11.70 1.75
CA GLY A 120 -12.21 12.12 1.77
C GLY A 120 -12.61 12.82 0.47
N PRO A 121 -13.91 12.82 0.10
CA PRO A 121 -14.39 13.44 -1.14
C PRO A 121 -14.23 14.97 -1.17
N TRP A 122 -13.99 15.60 -0.02
CA TRP A 122 -13.71 17.03 0.11
C TRP A 122 -12.26 17.42 -0.20
N ILE A 123 -11.35 16.45 -0.40
CA ILE A 123 -9.93 16.70 -0.68
C ILE A 123 -9.75 16.92 -2.19
N THR A 124 -9.33 18.12 -2.57
CA THR A 124 -8.97 18.46 -3.96
C THR A 124 -7.57 17.92 -4.32
N PRO A 125 -7.22 17.80 -5.61
CA PRO A 125 -5.87 17.39 -6.03
C PRO A 125 -4.74 18.26 -5.43
N GLU A 126 -4.99 19.55 -5.25
CA GLU A 126 -4.07 20.49 -4.60
C GLU A 126 -3.78 20.16 -3.13
N LEU A 127 -4.79 19.67 -2.41
CA LEU A 127 -4.70 19.32 -0.99
C LEU A 127 -4.26 17.87 -0.76
N SER A 128 -4.06 17.09 -1.83
CA SER A 128 -3.61 15.70 -1.76
C SER A 128 -2.08 15.61 -1.59
N MET A 129 -1.56 14.39 -1.49
CA MET A 129 -0.12 14.14 -1.48
C MET A 129 0.51 14.58 -2.81
N GLN A 130 1.49 15.47 -2.72
CA GLN A 130 2.18 16.03 -3.89
C GLN A 130 3.43 15.22 -4.23
N LYS A 131 3.77 15.17 -5.53
CA LYS A 131 5.05 14.62 -6.02
C LYS A 131 5.69 15.58 -7.01
N VAL A 132 7.01 15.58 -7.04
CA VAL A 132 7.78 16.31 -8.05
C VAL A 132 7.73 15.52 -9.35
N VAL A 133 7.31 16.17 -10.42
CA VAL A 133 7.29 15.65 -11.78
C VAL A 133 8.08 16.58 -12.69
N SER A 134 8.59 16.06 -13.80
CA SER A 134 9.37 16.86 -14.73
C SER A 134 9.15 16.40 -16.16
N SER A 135 9.34 17.31 -17.10
CA SER A 135 9.48 17.03 -18.51
C SER A 135 10.85 17.52 -19.00
N LYS A 136 11.34 16.98 -20.11
CA LYS A 136 12.64 17.36 -20.68
C LYS A 136 12.50 17.52 -22.18
N ILE A 137 13.16 18.54 -22.72
CA ILE A 137 13.37 18.73 -24.16
C ILE A 137 14.82 19.17 -24.38
N THR A 138 15.39 18.78 -25.52
CA THR A 138 16.68 19.27 -25.99
C THR A 138 16.40 20.25 -27.13
N ILE A 139 16.98 21.45 -27.05
CA ILE A 139 16.80 22.55 -28.01
C ILE A 139 18.15 22.98 -28.57
N ASN A 140 18.14 23.66 -29.72
CA ASN A 140 19.30 24.36 -30.24
C ASN A 140 19.32 25.80 -29.73
N ALA A 141 20.50 26.41 -29.65
CA ALA A 141 20.65 27.80 -29.24
C ALA A 141 19.91 28.81 -30.17
N SER A 142 19.61 28.40 -31.40
CA SER A 142 18.86 29.18 -32.39
C SER A 142 17.34 29.19 -32.17
N ASP A 143 16.81 28.36 -31.27
CA ASP A 143 15.37 28.23 -31.08
C ASP A 143 14.83 29.40 -30.25
N THR A 144 14.05 30.29 -30.87
CA THR A 144 13.58 31.55 -30.24
C THR A 144 12.20 31.46 -29.61
N LYS A 145 11.40 30.44 -29.99
CA LYS A 145 10.06 30.18 -29.42
C LYS A 145 9.91 28.68 -29.18
N ILE A 146 9.93 28.28 -27.92
CA ILE A 146 9.87 26.89 -27.50
C ILE A 146 8.61 26.67 -26.67
N LYS A 147 7.84 25.65 -27.03
CA LYS A 147 6.75 25.15 -26.20
C LYS A 147 7.29 24.00 -25.35
N LEU A 148 7.34 24.19 -24.04
CA LEU A 148 7.78 23.13 -23.13
C LEU A 148 6.73 22.02 -23.07
N PRO A 149 7.16 20.74 -23.04
CA PRO A 149 6.24 19.64 -22.80
C PRO A 149 5.63 19.75 -21.39
N GLN A 150 4.34 19.48 -21.27
CA GLN A 150 3.65 19.43 -19.99
C GLN A 150 4.13 18.20 -19.21
N PRO A 151 4.62 18.35 -17.96
CA PRO A 151 4.89 17.21 -17.08
C PRO A 151 3.62 16.41 -16.76
N GLU A 152 3.77 15.26 -16.09
CA GLU A 152 2.63 14.43 -15.69
C GLU A 152 1.60 15.25 -14.89
N THR A 153 0.37 15.28 -15.39
CA THR A 153 -0.77 15.94 -14.75
C THR A 153 -1.76 14.87 -14.31
N LYS A 154 -2.15 14.88 -13.03
CA LYS A 154 -3.15 13.97 -12.47
C LYS A 154 -4.38 14.76 -12.03
N GLU A 155 -5.58 14.28 -12.37
CA GLU A 155 -6.85 14.97 -12.09
C GLU A 155 -6.85 16.44 -12.53
N ASN A 156 -6.25 16.74 -13.69
CA ASN A 156 -6.10 18.09 -14.25
C ASN A 156 -5.38 19.10 -13.34
N TYR A 157 -4.59 18.65 -12.36
CA TYR A 157 -3.82 19.51 -11.46
C TYR A 157 -2.31 19.40 -11.71
N TYR A 158 -1.69 20.56 -11.90
CA TYR A 158 -0.25 20.74 -12.06
C TYR A 158 0.14 22.17 -11.64
N LYS A 159 1.33 22.32 -11.04
CA LYS A 159 1.90 23.61 -10.68
C LYS A 159 3.39 23.63 -10.97
N ASP A 160 3.84 24.61 -11.75
CA ASP A 160 5.25 24.82 -12.00
C ASP A 160 6.02 25.14 -10.71
N ILE A 161 7.21 24.56 -10.59
CA ILE A 161 8.17 24.88 -9.52
C ILE A 161 9.30 25.73 -10.10
N ALA A 162 9.99 25.20 -11.10
CA ALA A 162 11.12 25.86 -11.75
C ALA A 162 11.39 25.28 -13.14
N VAL A 163 12.03 26.08 -13.99
CA VAL A 163 12.57 25.65 -15.29
C VAL A 163 14.08 25.84 -15.26
N TYR A 164 14.80 24.77 -15.58
CA TYR A 164 16.26 24.78 -15.64
C TYR A 164 16.74 24.54 -17.07
N ALA A 165 17.76 25.28 -17.48
CA ALA A 165 18.49 25.07 -18.72
C ALA A 165 19.96 24.83 -18.39
N TYR A 166 20.56 23.83 -19.04
CA TYR A 166 21.98 23.51 -18.89
C TYR A 166 22.54 23.02 -20.22
N PRO A 167 23.84 23.22 -20.50
CA PRO A 167 24.49 22.66 -21.69
C PRO A 167 24.35 21.13 -21.70
N SER A 168 23.80 20.58 -22.80
CA SER A 168 23.57 19.15 -22.92
C SER A 168 24.91 18.38 -22.96
N PRO A 169 25.15 17.43 -22.04
CA PRO A 169 26.30 16.54 -22.13
C PRO A 169 26.32 15.75 -23.44
N VAL A 170 27.52 15.38 -23.91
CA VAL A 170 27.69 14.53 -25.09
C VAL A 170 26.90 13.22 -24.88
N GLY A 171 26.07 12.86 -25.86
CA GLY A 171 25.27 11.62 -25.82
C GLY A 171 23.95 11.69 -25.06
N SER A 172 23.52 12.86 -24.56
CA SER A 172 22.30 13.01 -23.73
C SER A 172 20.96 12.58 -24.36
N ASN A 173 20.93 12.35 -25.68
CA ASN A 173 19.75 11.87 -26.42
C ASN A 173 19.92 10.41 -26.91
N GLN A 174 20.97 9.71 -26.47
CA GLN A 174 21.20 8.31 -26.82
C GLN A 174 20.63 7.41 -25.72
N SER A 175 19.79 6.47 -26.12
CA SER A 175 19.24 5.44 -25.25
C SER A 175 18.93 4.20 -26.07
N THR A 176 18.52 3.12 -25.40
CA THR A 176 18.02 1.91 -26.06
C THR A 176 16.71 2.13 -26.84
N GLN A 177 16.12 3.34 -26.76
CA GLN A 177 14.94 3.74 -27.54
C GLN A 177 15.32 4.49 -28.83
N THR A 178 16.51 5.09 -28.90
CA THR A 178 16.99 5.79 -30.10
C THR A 178 18.04 4.99 -30.86
N ILE A 179 18.86 4.22 -30.15
CA ILE A 179 19.80 3.23 -30.70
C ILE A 179 19.28 1.87 -30.25
N ILE A 180 18.48 1.23 -31.10
CA ILE A 180 17.78 -0.02 -30.79
C ILE A 180 18.79 -1.18 -30.79
N PRO A 181 19.06 -1.82 -29.65
CA PRO A 181 19.89 -3.01 -29.61
C PRO A 181 19.11 -4.25 -30.03
N LYS A 182 19.82 -5.28 -30.49
CA LYS A 182 19.30 -6.63 -30.58
C LYS A 182 19.30 -7.25 -29.18
N ILE A 183 18.14 -7.75 -28.76
CA ILE A 183 17.96 -8.39 -27.46
C ILE A 183 17.95 -9.90 -27.61
N THR A 184 18.77 -10.60 -26.83
CA THR A 184 18.74 -12.05 -26.70
C THR A 184 18.80 -12.46 -25.23
N THR A 185 18.33 -13.66 -24.93
CA THR A 185 18.38 -14.25 -23.60
C THR A 185 19.14 -15.57 -23.65
N SER A 186 19.76 -15.96 -22.53
CA SER A 186 20.51 -17.21 -22.42
C SER A 186 19.68 -18.46 -22.69
N ASN A 187 18.36 -18.39 -22.48
CA ASN A 187 17.41 -19.48 -22.66
C ASN A 187 16.51 -19.33 -23.91
N GLY A 188 16.75 -18.31 -24.74
CA GLY A 188 16.01 -18.08 -25.99
C GLY A 188 14.60 -17.51 -25.84
N VAL A 189 14.16 -17.19 -24.62
CA VAL A 189 12.87 -16.50 -24.38
C VAL A 189 12.92 -15.08 -24.96
N ASP A 190 11.83 -14.67 -25.63
CA ASP A 190 11.72 -13.32 -26.18
C ASP A 190 11.68 -12.25 -25.07
N ALA A 191 12.70 -11.40 -25.04
CA ALA A 191 12.81 -10.24 -24.16
C ALA A 191 12.76 -8.90 -24.93
N SER A 192 12.34 -8.91 -26.20
CA SER A 192 12.26 -7.70 -27.04
C SER A 192 11.32 -6.63 -26.49
N GLY A 193 10.38 -7.02 -25.61
CA GLY A 193 9.50 -6.11 -24.88
C GLY A 193 10.22 -5.15 -23.94
N LEU A 194 11.43 -5.47 -23.47
CA LEU A 194 12.18 -4.66 -22.49
C LEU A 194 12.62 -3.29 -23.04
N ILE A 195 12.75 -3.17 -24.36
CA ILE A 195 13.15 -1.92 -25.03
C ILE A 195 11.98 -1.17 -25.67
N LYS A 196 10.76 -1.72 -25.61
CA LYS A 196 9.56 -1.11 -26.21
C LYS A 196 8.90 -0.14 -25.21
N PRO A 197 8.80 1.16 -25.52
CA PRO A 197 8.09 2.11 -24.68
C PRO A 197 6.63 1.68 -24.47
N GLY A 198 6.18 1.69 -23.22
CA GLY A 198 4.79 1.33 -22.88
C GLY A 198 4.46 -0.17 -23.00
N ASN A 199 5.46 -1.05 -23.12
CA ASN A 199 5.24 -2.49 -23.05
C ASN A 199 4.49 -2.88 -21.77
N LYS A 200 3.45 -3.71 -21.91
CA LYS A 200 2.64 -4.24 -20.80
C LYS A 200 2.89 -5.73 -20.54
N GLN A 201 3.73 -6.36 -21.36
CA GLN A 201 4.08 -7.77 -21.19
C GLN A 201 5.10 -7.91 -20.08
N ASN A 202 4.85 -8.85 -19.17
CA ASN A 202 5.80 -9.22 -18.14
C ASN A 202 6.86 -10.16 -18.72
N PHE A 203 8.12 -9.92 -18.36
CA PHE A 203 9.21 -10.86 -18.56
C PHE A 203 9.62 -11.40 -17.19
N GLY A 204 9.77 -12.71 -17.07
CA GLY A 204 10.12 -13.37 -15.81
C GLY A 204 10.69 -14.76 -16.03
N SER A 205 11.48 -15.22 -15.07
CA SER A 205 12.09 -16.55 -15.06
C SER A 205 12.30 -17.00 -13.62
N SER A 206 12.16 -18.30 -13.38
CA SER A 206 12.50 -18.96 -12.13
C SER A 206 13.94 -19.49 -12.08
N GLU A 207 14.65 -19.43 -13.21
CA GLU A 207 16.04 -19.88 -13.36
C GLU A 207 16.99 -18.71 -13.64
N ALA A 208 18.27 -18.90 -13.31
CA ALA A 208 19.31 -17.93 -13.63
C ALA A 208 19.41 -17.71 -15.14
N LEU A 209 19.38 -16.45 -15.56
CA LEU A 209 19.47 -16.06 -16.97
C LEU A 209 20.27 -14.78 -17.14
N PHE A 210 20.80 -14.57 -18.35
CA PHE A 210 21.28 -13.27 -18.77
C PHE A 210 20.43 -12.73 -19.93
N ILE A 211 20.31 -11.41 -19.97
CA ILE A 211 19.73 -10.67 -21.10
C ILE A 211 20.90 -9.90 -21.74
N GLN A 212 21.14 -10.17 -23.01
CA GLN A 212 22.18 -9.51 -23.79
C GLN A 212 21.58 -8.40 -24.65
N TYR A 213 22.22 -7.23 -24.59
CA TYR A 213 21.92 -6.06 -25.41
C TYR A 213 23.08 -5.87 -26.38
N GLU A 214 22.88 -6.26 -27.64
CA GLU A 214 23.89 -6.17 -28.70
C GLU A 214 23.65 -4.92 -29.55
N PHE A 215 24.67 -4.08 -29.68
CA PHE A 215 24.62 -2.85 -30.47
C PHE A 215 25.58 -2.95 -31.67
N ASP A 216 25.19 -2.38 -32.82
CA ASP A 216 26.01 -2.40 -34.04
C ASP A 216 27.36 -1.65 -33.91
N LYS A 217 27.43 -0.70 -32.98
CA LYS A 217 28.61 0.10 -32.67
C LYS A 217 28.81 0.18 -31.15
N PRO A 218 30.03 0.46 -30.65
CA PRO A 218 30.26 0.69 -29.24
C PRO A 218 29.27 1.70 -28.66
N PHE A 219 28.55 1.29 -27.61
CA PHE A 219 27.54 2.08 -26.91
C PHE A 219 28.01 2.40 -25.49
N THR A 220 28.09 3.69 -25.15
CA THR A 220 28.48 4.13 -23.81
C THR A 220 27.25 4.17 -22.91
N CYS A 221 27.14 3.21 -22.00
CA CYS A 221 26.11 3.19 -20.96
C CYS A 221 26.69 3.76 -19.65
N THR A 222 26.03 4.78 -19.09
CA THR A 222 26.41 5.35 -17.78
C THR A 222 25.39 5.06 -16.68
N VAL A 223 24.12 4.84 -17.04
CA VAL A 223 23.01 4.53 -16.13
C VAL A 223 22.05 3.57 -16.82
N SER A 224 21.59 2.54 -16.10
CA SER A 224 20.48 1.68 -16.49
C SER A 224 19.24 2.00 -15.65
N TRP A 225 18.09 2.14 -16.33
CA TRP A 225 16.79 2.38 -15.68
C TRP A 225 15.88 1.18 -15.91
N ASP A 226 15.66 0.39 -14.87
CA ASP A 226 14.78 -0.78 -14.93
C ASP A 226 13.48 -0.50 -14.17
N ARG A 227 12.35 -0.76 -14.82
CA ARG A 227 11.04 -0.75 -14.16
C ARG A 227 10.71 -2.16 -13.70
N LEU A 228 11.24 -2.55 -12.54
CA LEU A 228 11.04 -3.88 -11.97
C LEU A 228 9.81 -3.92 -11.06
N ALA A 229 8.96 -4.93 -11.24
CA ALA A 229 7.80 -5.17 -10.38
C ALA A 229 8.18 -5.91 -9.08
N THR A 230 9.36 -6.55 -9.03
CA THR A 230 9.92 -7.24 -7.86
C THR A 230 11.45 -7.27 -7.94
N SER A 231 12.12 -7.47 -6.79
CA SER A 231 13.57 -7.42 -6.61
C SER A 231 14.32 -8.39 -7.53
N VAL A 232 14.96 -7.86 -8.56
CA VAL A 232 15.94 -8.58 -9.40
C VAL A 232 17.31 -7.95 -9.16
N THR A 233 18.31 -8.78 -8.89
CA THR A 233 19.71 -8.37 -8.95
C THR A 233 20.16 -8.44 -10.41
N THR A 234 20.06 -7.33 -11.13
CA THR A 234 20.57 -7.24 -12.50
C THR A 234 22.07 -6.92 -12.46
N SER A 235 22.93 -7.85 -12.89
CA SER A 235 24.31 -7.52 -13.27
C SER A 235 24.35 -7.19 -14.76
N VAL A 236 24.46 -5.90 -15.10
CA VAL A 236 24.64 -5.48 -16.50
C VAL A 236 26.13 -5.53 -16.84
N SER A 237 26.55 -6.54 -17.61
CA SER A 237 27.88 -6.58 -18.21
C SER A 237 27.83 -6.03 -19.64
N VAL A 238 28.34 -4.82 -19.85
CA VAL A 238 28.52 -4.24 -21.19
C VAL A 238 29.88 -4.68 -21.72
N SER A 239 29.93 -5.67 -22.62
CA SER A 239 31.18 -6.00 -23.33
C SER A 239 31.25 -5.22 -24.64
N ALA A 240 32.18 -4.26 -24.74
CA ALA A 240 32.53 -3.64 -26.02
C ALA A 240 33.37 -4.62 -26.83
N ALA A 241 32.84 -5.14 -27.95
CA ALA A 241 33.65 -5.88 -28.90
C ALA A 241 34.54 -4.90 -29.67
N SER A 242 35.80 -4.74 -29.24
CA SER A 242 36.80 -4.01 -30.03
C SER A 242 37.30 -4.92 -31.15
N SER A 243 36.89 -4.66 -32.39
CA SER A 243 37.48 -5.32 -33.56
C SER A 243 38.77 -4.61 -33.96
N THR A 244 39.88 -4.89 -33.29
CA THR A 244 41.21 -4.62 -33.86
C THR A 244 41.68 -5.85 -34.62
N ARG A 245 41.36 -5.92 -35.93
CA ARG A 245 42.10 -6.79 -36.85
C ARG A 245 43.48 -6.16 -37.08
N GLY A 246 44.45 -6.62 -36.31
CA GLY A 246 45.86 -6.43 -36.66
C GLY A 246 46.15 -7.09 -38.01
N THR A 247 46.61 -6.30 -38.97
CA THR A 247 47.29 -6.83 -40.16
C THR A 247 48.77 -6.87 -39.83
N ALA A 248 49.27 -8.07 -39.50
CA ALA A 248 50.68 -8.34 -39.57
C ALA A 248 51.06 -8.39 -41.06
N ARG A 249 51.95 -7.50 -41.50
CA ARG A 249 52.77 -7.71 -42.69
C ARG A 249 54.16 -8.09 -42.22
N THR A 250 54.63 -9.22 -42.73
CA THR A 250 56.06 -9.59 -42.84
C THR A 250 56.83 -8.55 -43.62
#